data_AF-A0A2R2W8A6-F1
#
_entry.id   AF-A0A2R2W8A6-F1
#
_cell.length_a   1.000
_cell.length_b   1.000
_cell.length_c   1.000
_cell.angle_alpha   90.00
_cell.angle_beta   90.00
_cell.angle_gamma   90.00
#
_symmetry.space_group_name_H-M   'P 1'
#
loop_
_entity.id
_entity.type
_entity.pdbx_description
1 polymer ?
#
loop_
_entity_poly.entity_id
_entity_poly.type
_entity_poly.pdbx_seq_one_letter_code
_entity_poly.pdbx_strand_id
1 'polypeptide(L)'
;MVVLSYVFSMVLFAVILLETIVSMRARQAVLGSRERYVLLTQRRILSWTVNVGFAIQGVIGLVTGQSLATLSLAFAVYLSWVEVKNHSDDDDWFNGRMKKIGRGLKKAFTVRVRVPAVAPAPAFG
;
A
#
# COMPACT_ATOMS: atom_id res chain seq x y z
N MET A 1 -20.40 -11.71 -13.20
CA MET A 1 -19.84 -10.40 -12.76
C MET A 1 -20.37 -9.97 -11.38
N VAL A 2 -21.67 -10.06 -11.08
CA VAL A 2 -22.26 -9.65 -9.79
C VAL A 2 -21.59 -10.30 -8.57
N VAL A 3 -21.26 -11.59 -8.64
CA VAL A 3 -20.57 -12.31 -7.55
C VAL A 3 -19.17 -11.75 -7.29
N LEU A 4 -18.42 -11.38 -8.34
CA LEU A 4 -17.06 -10.86 -8.20
C LEU A 4 -17.06 -9.46 -7.56
N SER A 5 -17.97 -8.58 -7.99
CA SER A 5 -18.14 -7.25 -7.39
C SER A 5 -18.64 -7.31 -5.95
N TYR A 6 -19.48 -8.30 -5.62
CA TYR A 6 -19.97 -8.53 -4.26
C TYR A 6 -18.84 -9.01 -3.34
N VAL A 7 -18.07 -10.02 -3.75
CA VAL A 7 -16.92 -10.52 -2.99
C VAL A 7 -15.89 -9.41 -2.78
N PHE A 8 -15.60 -8.62 -3.81
CA PHE A 8 -14.66 -7.49 -3.70
C PHE A 8 -15.14 -6.44 -2.70
N SER A 9 -16.43 -6.08 -2.72
CA SER A 9 -17.03 -5.17 -1.76
C SER A 9 -16.97 -5.70 -0.32
N MET A 10 -17.20 -7.01 -0.13
CA MET A 10 -17.12 -7.65 1.19
C MET A 10 -15.68 -7.68 1.73
N VAL A 11 -14.69 -7.92 0.87
CA VAL A 11 -13.28 -7.85 1.24
C VAL A 11 -12.91 -6.41 1.64
N LEU A 12 -13.31 -5.41 0.85
CA LEU A 12 -13.10 -4.00 1.19
C LEU A 12 -13.72 -3.64 2.54
N PHE A 13 -14.96 -4.09 2.77
CA PHE A 13 -15.65 -3.85 4.04
C PHE A 13 -14.92 -4.49 5.23
N ALA A 14 -14.44 -5.74 5.08
CA ALA A 14 -13.65 -6.41 6.11
C ALA A 14 -12.34 -5.67 6.43
N VAL A 15 -11.67 -5.13 5.40
CA VAL A 15 -10.44 -4.33 5.57
C VAL A 15 -10.74 -3.01 6.30
N ILE A 16 -11.85 -2.34 5.97
CA ILE A 16 -12.29 -1.11 6.67
C ILE A 16 -12.63 -1.40 8.14
N LEU A 17 -13.29 -2.53 8.41
CA LEU A 17 -13.57 -2.98 9.79
C LEU A 17 -12.28 -3.21 10.57
N LEU A 18 -11.31 -3.91 9.97
CA LEU A 18 -9.99 -4.13 10.57
C LEU A 18 -9.25 -2.81 10.83
N GLU A 19 -9.26 -1.88 9.88
CA GLU A 19 -8.68 -0.54 10.05
C GLU A 19 -9.30 0.19 11.24
N THR A 20 -10.63 0.09 11.40
CA THR A 20 -11.37 0.72 12.49
C THR A 20 -10.97 0.13 13.84
N ILE A 21 -10.88 -1.21 13.95
CA ILE A 21 -10.45 -1.89 15.17
C ILE A 21 -9.02 -1.52 15.54
N VAL A 22 -8.10 -1.54 14.57
CA VAL A 22 -6.69 -1.15 14.79
C VAL A 22 -6.59 0.31 15.19
N SER A 23 -7.42 1.19 14.60
CA SER A 23 -7.49 2.61 14.98
C SER A 23 -7.94 2.80 16.42
N MET A 24 -8.94 2.05 16.88
CA MET A 24 -9.38 2.09 18.28
C MET A 24 -8.28 1.62 19.23
N ARG A 25 -7.59 0.51 18.91
CA ARG A 25 -6.46 0.01 19.72
C ARG A 25 -5.29 0.99 19.76
N ALA A 26 -4.96 1.62 18.63
CA ALA A 26 -3.90 2.62 18.55
C ALA A 26 -4.19 3.87 19.41
N ARG A 27 -5.47 4.22 19.60
CA ARG A 27 -5.91 5.30 20.51
C ARG A 27 -5.79 4.91 21.98
N GLN A 28 -5.98 3.63 22.31
CA GLN A 28 -5.88 3.11 23.67
C GLN A 28 -4.44 2.79 24.10
N ALA A 29 -3.51 2.63 23.14
CA ALA A 29 -2.12 2.33 23.43
C ALA A 29 -1.36 3.53 24.04
N VAL A 30 -0.44 3.23 24.98
CA VAL A 30 0.37 4.22 25.70
C VAL A 30 1.20 5.09 24.73
N LEU A 31 1.17 6.41 24.94
CA LEU A 31 1.95 7.38 24.15
C LEU A 31 3.44 7.02 24.19
N GLY A 32 4.09 6.93 23.02
CA GLY A 32 5.53 6.66 22.90
C GLY A 32 5.95 5.19 22.99
N SER A 33 5.03 4.24 23.21
CA SER A 33 5.37 2.82 23.24
C SER A 33 5.62 2.25 21.84
N ARG A 34 6.49 1.23 21.76
CA ARG A 34 6.75 0.47 20.52
C ARG A 34 5.46 -0.15 19.96
N GLU A 35 4.55 -0.57 20.83
CA GLU A 35 3.25 -1.13 20.48
C GLU A 35 2.38 -0.11 19.74
N ARG A 36 2.30 1.13 20.25
CA ARG A 36 1.57 2.22 19.59
C ARG A 36 2.14 2.52 18.20
N TYR A 37 3.48 2.52 18.06
CA TYR A 37 4.13 2.72 16.77
C TYR A 37 3.78 1.62 15.75
N VAL A 38 3.75 0.35 16.18
CA VAL A 38 3.35 -0.78 15.32
C VAL A 38 1.88 -0.67 14.91
N LEU A 39 1.00 -0.36 15.85
CA LEU A 39 -0.44 -0.20 15.58
C LEU A 39 -0.73 0.96 14.62
N LEU A 40 -0.06 2.11 14.78
CA LEU A 40 -0.17 3.23 13.85
C LEU A 40 0.36 2.87 12.46
N THR A 41 1.45 2.11 12.39
CA THR A 41 1.98 1.60 11.13
C THR A 41 1.01 0.64 10.45
N GLN A 42 0.40 -0.29 11.18
CA GLN A 42 -0.61 -1.21 10.66
C GLN A 42 -1.84 -0.47 10.16
N ARG A 43 -2.34 0.51 10.94
CA ARG A 43 -3.44 1.39 10.54
C ARG A 43 -3.13 2.08 9.21
N ARG A 44 -1.94 2.65 9.06
CA ARG A 44 -1.53 3.33 7.82
C ARG A 44 -1.48 2.36 6.64
N ILE A 45 -0.94 1.15 6.81
CA ILE A 45 -0.94 0.13 5.74
C ILE A 45 -2.37 -0.26 5.33
N LEU A 46 -3.26 -0.46 6.31
CA LEU A 46 -4.65 -0.79 6.04
C LEU A 46 -5.36 0.34 5.29
N SER A 47 -5.17 1.60 5.73
CA SER A 47 -5.76 2.77 5.09
C SER A 47 -5.34 2.91 3.61
N TRP A 48 -4.05 2.72 3.31
CA TRP A 48 -3.58 2.70 1.92
C TRP A 48 -4.12 1.52 1.11
N THR A 49 -4.30 0.37 1.75
CA THR A 49 -4.91 -0.80 1.11
C THR A 49 -6.36 -0.51 0.71
N VAL A 50 -7.13 0.17 1.58
CA VAL A 50 -8.48 0.64 1.27
C VAL A 50 -8.48 1.62 0.09
N ASN A 51 -7.58 2.60 0.11
CA ASN A 51 -7.46 3.59 -0.98
C ASN A 51 -7.15 2.93 -2.33
N VAL A 52 -6.20 1.99 -2.35
CA VAL A 52 -5.87 1.20 -3.54
C VAL A 52 -7.04 0.33 -3.97
N GLY A 53 -7.78 -0.26 -3.03
CA GLY A 53 -8.99 -1.02 -3.29
C GLY A 53 -10.06 -0.20 -4.01
N PHE A 54 -10.33 1.02 -3.54
CA PHE A 54 -11.25 1.95 -4.20
C PHE A 54 -10.76 2.38 -5.59
N ALA A 55 -9.45 2.60 -5.75
CA ALA A 55 -8.87 2.94 -7.05
C ALA A 55 -9.03 1.79 -8.06
N ILE A 56 -8.71 0.56 -7.66
CA ILE A 56 -8.86 -0.64 -8.50
C ILE A 56 -10.34 -0.86 -8.84
N GLN A 57 -11.24 -0.76 -7.86
CA GLN A 57 -12.67 -0.90 -8.08
C GLN A 57 -13.19 0.15 -9.06
N GLY A 58 -12.74 1.40 -8.94
CA GLY A 58 -13.12 2.46 -9.85
C GLY A 58 -12.59 2.23 -11.28
N VAL A 59 -11.35 1.77 -11.45
CA VAL A 59 -10.80 1.43 -12.78
C VAL A 59 -11.57 0.27 -13.42
N ILE A 60 -11.78 -0.83 -12.69
CA ILE A 60 -12.56 -1.98 -13.17
C ILE A 60 -14.00 -1.54 -13.48
N GLY A 61 -14.58 -0.73 -12.61
CA GLY A 61 -15.93 -0.18 -12.78
C GLY A 61 -16.04 0.67 -14.05
N LEU A 62 -15.06 1.51 -14.37
CA LEU A 62 -15.05 2.32 -15.59
C LEU A 62 -14.97 1.45 -16.84
N VAL A 63 -14.09 0.45 -16.84
CA VAL A 63 -13.96 -0.50 -17.97
C VAL A 63 -15.23 -1.33 -18.18
N THR A 64 -15.97 -1.62 -17.11
CA THR A 64 -17.19 -2.43 -17.14
C THR A 64 -18.48 -1.61 -17.22
N GLY A 65 -18.41 -0.28 -17.32
CA GLY A 65 -19.57 0.61 -17.47
C GLY A 65 -20.41 0.78 -16.20
N GLN A 66 -19.84 0.57 -15.01
CA GLN A 66 -20.54 0.75 -13.74
C GLN A 66 -20.70 2.26 -13.42
N SER A 67 -21.93 2.69 -13.13
CA SER A 67 -22.27 4.09 -12.87
C SER A 67 -21.57 4.70 -11.64
N LEU A 68 -21.24 3.88 -10.64
CA LEU A 68 -20.59 4.31 -9.40
C LEU A 68 -19.06 4.27 -9.46
N ALA A 69 -18.47 3.84 -10.58
CA ALA A 69 -17.03 3.71 -10.73
C ALA A 69 -16.27 5.04 -10.52
N THR A 70 -16.82 6.12 -11.04
CA THR A 70 -16.26 7.47 -10.89
C THR A 70 -16.29 7.92 -9.43
N LEU A 71 -17.33 7.53 -8.68
CA LEU A 71 -17.43 7.82 -7.25
C LEU A 71 -16.33 7.07 -6.46
N SER A 72 -16.11 5.79 -6.76
CA SER A 72 -15.02 5.01 -6.15
C SER A 72 -13.65 5.63 -6.41
N LEU A 73 -13.41 6.10 -7.64
CA LEU A 73 -12.17 6.82 -7.98
C LEU A 73 -12.05 8.16 -7.24
N ALA A 74 -13.13 8.94 -7.16
CA ALA A 74 -13.15 10.20 -6.42
C ALA A 74 -12.85 9.97 -4.93
N PHE A 75 -13.43 8.92 -4.32
CA PHE A 75 -13.12 8.52 -2.95
C PHE A 75 -11.65 8.10 -2.79
N ALA A 76 -11.10 7.31 -3.73
CA ALA A 76 -9.70 6.92 -3.68
C ALA A 76 -8.76 8.14 -3.70
N VAL A 77 -9.03 9.11 -4.58
CA VAL A 77 -8.25 10.35 -4.69
C VAL A 77 -8.40 11.19 -3.42
N TYR A 78 -9.63 11.39 -2.94
CA TYR A 78 -9.89 12.19 -1.74
C TYR A 78 -9.23 11.58 -0.50
N LEU A 79 -9.43 10.28 -0.24
CA LEU A 79 -8.85 9.61 0.91
C LEU A 79 -7.32 9.57 0.84
N SER A 80 -6.75 9.38 -0.35
CA SER A 80 -5.29 9.46 -0.53
C SER A 80 -4.77 10.87 -0.26
N TRP A 81 -5.48 11.90 -0.70
CA TRP A 81 -5.12 13.30 -0.44
C TRP A 81 -5.19 13.64 1.05
N VAL A 82 -6.26 13.21 1.74
CA VAL A 82 -6.39 13.37 3.20
C VAL A 82 -5.28 12.64 3.94
N GLU A 83 -4.93 11.42 3.52
CA GLU A 83 -3.87 10.63 4.15
C GLU A 83 -2.49 11.28 3.97
N VAL A 84 -2.22 11.88 2.81
CA VAL A 84 -0.99 12.64 2.55
C VAL A 84 -0.98 13.94 3.36
N LYS A 85 -2.09 14.68 3.39
CA LYS A 85 -2.20 15.96 4.09
C LYS A 85 -2.07 15.80 5.61
N ASN A 86 -2.70 14.78 6.20
CA ASN A 86 -2.67 14.55 7.64
C ASN A 86 -1.33 14.02 8.15
N HIS A 87 -0.44 13.60 7.25
CA HIS A 87 0.83 12.96 7.60
C HIS A 87 2.02 13.60 6.90
N SER A 88 1.87 14.86 6.44
CA SER A 88 2.99 15.64 5.89
C SER A 88 4.09 15.87 6.94
N ASP A 89 3.71 16.01 8.21
CA ASP A 89 4.66 16.28 9.30
C ASP A 89 5.16 14.98 9.97
N ASP A 90 4.57 13.83 9.62
CA ASP A 90 4.91 12.49 10.09
C ASP A 90 6.02 11.85 9.21
N ASP A 91 6.96 12.71 8.84
CA ASP A 91 7.84 12.64 7.67
C ASP A 91 8.79 11.44 7.69
N ASP A 92 9.08 10.87 8.86
CA ASP A 92 10.02 9.75 9.01
C ASP A 92 9.52 8.45 8.37
N TRP A 93 8.21 8.20 8.41
CA TRP A 93 7.67 6.95 7.90
C TRP A 93 7.57 6.96 6.38
N PHE A 94 7.05 8.03 5.79
CA PHE A 94 6.90 8.14 4.33
C PHE A 94 8.23 8.36 3.64
N ASN A 95 9.09 9.27 4.10
CA ASN A 95 10.41 9.45 3.50
C ASN A 95 11.26 8.18 3.65
N GLY A 96 11.20 7.51 4.80
CA GLY A 96 11.93 6.27 5.05
C GLY A 96 11.46 5.11 4.16
N ARG A 97 10.13 4.87 4.08
CA ARG A 97 9.58 3.78 3.25
C ARG A 97 9.61 4.08 1.76
N MET A 98 9.28 5.29 1.31
CA MET A 98 9.36 5.68 -0.10
C MET A 98 10.80 5.59 -0.60
N LYS A 99 11.80 6.03 0.19
CA LYS A 99 13.22 5.81 -0.16
C LYS A 99 13.57 4.32 -0.23
N LYS A 100 13.03 3.47 0.66
CA LYS A 100 13.26 2.02 0.62
C LYS A 100 12.60 1.36 -0.59
N ILE A 101 11.34 1.69 -0.88
CA ILE A 101 10.59 1.19 -2.04
C ILE A 101 11.24 1.66 -3.33
N GLY A 102 11.59 2.94 -3.42
CA GLY A 102 12.33 3.51 -4.55
C GLY A 102 13.71 2.87 -4.74
N ARG A 103 14.45 2.59 -3.66
CA ARG A 103 15.71 1.81 -3.74
C ARG A 103 15.47 0.37 -4.18
N GLY A 104 14.38 -0.26 -3.75
CA GLY A 104 13.98 -1.61 -4.18
C GLY A 104 13.62 -1.66 -5.67
N LEU A 105 12.81 -0.72 -6.14
CA LEU A 105 12.48 -0.52 -7.55
C LEU A 105 13.73 -0.23 -8.37
N LYS A 106 14.57 0.73 -7.93
CA LYS A 106 15.84 1.02 -8.59
C LYS A 106 16.69 -0.24 -8.68
N LYS A 107 16.79 -1.04 -7.62
CA LYS A 107 17.50 -2.33 -7.63
C LYS A 107 16.89 -3.34 -8.62
N ALA A 108 15.57 -3.46 -8.67
CA ALA A 108 14.87 -4.34 -9.61
C ALA A 108 15.11 -3.93 -11.07
N PHE A 109 15.14 -2.63 -11.35
CA PHE A 109 15.44 -2.08 -12.69
C PHE A 109 16.95 -1.96 -12.98
N THR A 110 17.82 -1.98 -11.97
CA THR A 110 19.28 -2.08 -12.12
C THR A 110 19.80 -3.49 -11.93
N VAL A 111 18.96 -4.53 -12.02
CA VAL A 111 19.46 -5.88 -12.35
C VAL A 111 19.99 -5.82 -13.78
N ARG A 112 21.16 -5.18 -13.91
CA ARG A 112 22.07 -5.37 -15.02
C ARG A 112 22.27 -6.86 -15.12
N VAL A 113 21.86 -7.41 -16.26
CA VAL A 113 22.40 -8.60 -16.90
C VAL A 113 23.72 -8.98 -16.24
N ARG A 114 23.69 -9.94 -15.31
CA ARG A 114 24.90 -10.64 -14.89
C ARG A 114 25.33 -11.43 -16.11
N VAL A 115 26.14 -10.82 -16.96
CA VAL A 115 26.98 -11.58 -17.88
C VAL A 115 27.81 -12.49 -16.98
N PRO A 116 27.69 -13.83 -17.08
CA PRO A 116 28.50 -14.71 -16.25
C PRO A 116 29.96 -14.37 -16.51
N ALA A 117 30.67 -13.99 -15.45
CA ALA A 117 32.11 -13.84 -15.51
C ALA A 117 32.69 -15.19 -15.93
N VAL A 118 33.35 -15.22 -17.08
CA VAL A 118 34.09 -16.38 -17.57
C VAL A 118 35.06 -16.79 -16.47
N ALA A 119 34.89 -18.01 -15.94
CA ALA A 119 35.77 -18.57 -14.92
C ALA A 119 37.21 -18.61 -15.46
N PRO A 120 38.23 -18.19 -14.67
CA PRO A 120 39.61 -18.38 -15.08
C PRO A 120 39.91 -19.88 -15.19
N ALA A 121 40.42 -20.30 -16.33
CA ALA A 121 40.81 -21.68 -16.58
C ALA A 121 41.89 -22.12 -15.57
N PRO A 122 41.86 -23.36 -15.06
CA PRO A 122 42.92 -23.86 -14.19
C PRO A 122 44.25 -23.89 -14.95
N ALA A 123 45.25 -23.19 -14.42
CA ALA A 123 46.63 -23.36 -14.83
C ALA A 123 47.10 -24.73 -14.30
N PHE A 124 47.09 -25.74 -15.17
CA PHE A 124 47.78 -26.99 -14.91
C PHE A 124 49.28 -26.76 -15.12
N GLY A 125 50.06 -26.96 -14.05
CA GLY A 125 51.49 -27.24 -14.08
C GLY A 125 51.73 -28.73 -13.91
#